data_AF-A0ABD0NW35-F1
#
_entry.id   AF-A0ABD0NW35-F1
#
_cell.length_a   1.000
_cell.length_b   1.000
_cell.length_c   1.000
_cell.angle_alpha   90.00
_cell.angle_beta   90.00
_cell.angle_gamma   90.00
#
_symmetry.space_group_name_H-M   'P 1'
#
loop_
_entity.id
_entity.type
_entity.pdbx_description
1 polymer ?
#
loop_
_entity_poly.entity_id
_entity_poly.type
_entity_poly.pdbx_seq_one_letter_code
_entity_poly.pdbx_strand_id
1 'polypeptide(L)'
;PLWKPALNKPCCTIANIAGKAYVAAGQAASVLHSMDVVQVFQTKMLRHLDEWGPHPEIIRELRCTTDLALQATEITAQSTDRTMGSLVVLEKHLWLKLMEMKDAEKAALLNAP
;
A
#
# COMPACT_ATOMS: atom_id res chain seq x y z
N PRO A 1 36.57 2.54 6.20
CA PRO A 1 36.17 1.15 6.48
C PRO A 1 35.38 1.08 7.79
N LEU A 2 34.05 1.24 7.71
CA LEU A 2 33.19 1.34 8.88
C LEU A 2 32.08 0.29 8.79
N TRP A 3 31.87 -0.41 9.90
CA TRP A 3 31.21 -1.70 10.03
C TRP A 3 29.81 -1.76 9.42
N LYS A 4 29.66 -2.51 8.31
CA LYS A 4 28.39 -3.16 8.01
C LYS A 4 28.44 -4.52 8.71
N PRO A 5 27.65 -4.77 9.76
CA PRO A 5 27.51 -6.13 10.25
C PRO A 5 27.03 -6.99 9.08
N ALA A 6 27.76 -8.06 8.78
CA ALA A 6 27.35 -9.03 7.78
C ALA A 6 26.07 -9.71 8.30
N LEU A 7 24.92 -9.12 7.99
CA LEU A 7 23.62 -9.70 8.29
C LEU A 7 23.61 -11.10 7.64
N ASN A 8 23.27 -12.14 8.41
CA ASN A 8 23.15 -13.47 7.82
C ASN A 8 22.11 -13.45 6.69
N LYS A 9 22.24 -14.34 5.69
CA LYS A 9 21.32 -14.40 4.53
C LYS A 9 19.82 -14.35 4.93
N PRO A 10 19.36 -15.10 5.95
CA PRO A 10 17.99 -14.99 6.47
C PRO A 10 17.57 -13.59 6.93
N CYS A 11 18.45 -12.87 7.63
CA CYS A 11 18.17 -11.51 8.08
C CYS A 11 18.07 -10.52 6.90
N CYS A 12 18.88 -10.71 5.85
CA CYS A 12 18.74 -9.93 4.61
C CYS A 12 17.38 -10.17 3.93
N THR A 13 16.90 -11.42 3.90
CA THR A 13 15.59 -11.75 3.33
C THR A 13 14.44 -11.09 4.11
N ILE A 14 14.44 -11.20 5.45
CA ILE A 14 13.42 -10.58 6.30
C ILE A 14 13.44 -9.06 6.14
N ALA A 15 14.63 -8.43 6.18
CA ALA A 15 14.77 -6.98 6.00
C ALA A 15 14.25 -6.52 4.62
N ASN A 16 14.51 -7.30 3.56
CA ASN A 16 14.01 -7.00 2.22
C ASN A 16 12.47 -7.08 2.15
N ILE A 17 11.86 -8.11 2.74
CA ILE A 17 10.39 -8.25 2.77
C ILE A 17 9.76 -7.11 3.60
N ALA A 18 10.33 -6.79 4.76
CA ALA A 18 9.90 -5.65 5.57
C ALA A 18 9.99 -4.33 4.79
N GLY A 19 11.08 -4.13 4.05
CA GLY A 19 11.27 -2.98 3.17
C GLY A 19 10.19 -2.87 2.09
N LYS A 20 9.81 -3.99 1.46
CA LYS A 20 8.70 -4.02 0.48
C LYS A 20 7.37 -3.65 1.12
N ALA A 21 7.07 -4.21 2.30
CA ALA A 21 5.85 -3.88 3.04
C ALA A 21 5.78 -2.39 3.39
N TYR A 22 6.91 -1.83 3.85
CA TYR A 22 7.03 -0.42 4.21
C TYR A 22 6.86 0.51 3.01
N VAL A 23 7.50 0.21 1.87
CA VAL A 23 7.35 1.01 0.64
C VAL A 23 5.90 0.97 0.15
N ALA A 24 5.27 -0.19 0.12
CA ALA A 24 3.86 -0.31 -0.27
C ALA A 24 2.92 0.43 0.71
N ALA A 25 3.21 0.42 2.01
CA ALA A 25 2.42 1.18 2.98
C ALA A 25 2.60 2.68 2.77
N GLY A 26 3.82 3.14 2.49
CA GLY A 26 4.12 4.52 2.15
C GLY A 26 3.43 4.99 0.87
N GLN A 27 3.36 4.13 -0.15
CA GLN A 27 2.60 4.40 -1.37
C GLN A 27 1.11 4.57 -1.08
N ALA A 28 0.51 3.68 -0.29
CA ALA A 28 -0.89 3.79 0.14
C ALA A 28 -1.14 5.13 0.87
N ALA A 29 -0.29 5.48 1.83
CA ALA A 29 -0.40 6.73 2.58
C ALA A 29 -0.27 7.98 1.68
N SER A 30 0.67 7.97 0.72
CA SER A 30 0.86 9.08 -0.22
C SER A 30 -0.35 9.28 -1.14
N VAL A 31 -0.98 8.18 -1.57
CA VAL A 31 -2.17 8.22 -2.43
C VAL A 31 -3.38 8.70 -1.64
N LEU A 32 -3.57 8.22 -0.40
CA LEU A 32 -4.59 8.73 0.51
C LEU A 32 -4.45 10.24 0.75
N HIS A 33 -3.23 10.72 0.96
CA HIS A 33 -3.01 12.16 1.13
C HIS A 33 -3.42 12.96 -0.12
N SER A 34 -3.14 12.42 -1.32
CA SER A 34 -3.58 13.05 -2.58
C SER A 34 -5.11 13.02 -2.71
N MET A 35 -5.74 11.93 -2.27
CA MET A 35 -7.20 11.79 -2.23
C MET A 35 -7.87 12.79 -1.30
N ASP A 36 -7.28 13.10 -0.15
CA ASP A 36 -7.80 14.15 0.76
C ASP A 36 -7.88 15.51 0.05
N VAL A 37 -6.86 15.85 -0.74
CA VAL A 37 -6.85 17.09 -1.55
C VAL A 37 -7.97 17.08 -2.59
N VAL A 38 -8.19 15.93 -3.26
CA VAL A 38 -9.28 15.76 -4.23
C VAL A 38 -10.65 15.90 -3.55
N GLN A 39 -10.84 15.32 -2.36
CA GLN A 39 -12.09 15.41 -1.60
C GLN A 39 -12.40 16.85 -1.16
N VAL A 40 -11.39 17.60 -0.75
CA VAL A 40 -11.54 19.04 -0.45
C VAL A 40 -12.00 19.80 -1.70
N PHE A 41 -11.43 19.49 -2.86
CA PHE A 41 -11.85 20.10 -4.12
C PHE A 41 -13.29 19.72 -4.50
N GLN A 42 -13.65 18.43 -4.39
CA GLN A 42 -15.02 17.96 -4.60
C GLN A 42 -16.03 18.69 -3.70
N THR A 43 -15.70 18.86 -2.43
CA THR A 43 -16.56 19.58 -1.47
C THR A 43 -16.79 21.03 -1.88
N LYS A 44 -15.74 21.71 -2.39
CA LYS A 44 -15.88 23.08 -2.93
C LYS A 44 -16.79 23.11 -4.15
N MET A 45 -16.66 22.14 -5.07
CA MET A 45 -17.52 22.03 -6.25
C MET A 45 -18.99 21.76 -5.88
N LEU A 46 -19.23 20.89 -4.90
CA LEU A 46 -20.57 20.63 -4.38
C LEU A 46 -21.21 21.88 -3.77
N ARG A 47 -20.43 22.69 -3.04
CA ARG A 47 -20.91 23.98 -2.54
C ARG A 47 -21.22 24.96 -3.67
N HIS A 48 -20.38 25.04 -4.71
CA HIS A 48 -20.68 25.88 -5.87
C HIS A 48 -21.95 25.42 -6.60
N LEU A 49 -22.18 24.11 -6.67
CA LEU A 49 -23.40 23.54 -7.24
C LEU A 49 -24.65 23.94 -6.43
N ASP A 50 -24.56 23.97 -5.11
CA ASP A 50 -25.65 24.39 -4.20
C ASP A 50 -25.95 25.89 -4.34
N GLU A 51 -24.91 26.73 -4.42
CA GLU A 51 -25.05 28.19 -4.49
C GLU A 51 -25.52 28.71 -5.86
N TRP A 52 -25.01 28.13 -6.96
CA TRP A 52 -25.18 28.68 -8.31
C TRP A 52 -25.98 27.77 -9.25
N GLY A 53 -26.38 26.59 -8.77
CA GLY A 53 -27.09 25.59 -9.54
C GLY A 53 -26.20 24.80 -10.52
N PRO A 54 -26.79 23.85 -11.26
CA PRO A 54 -26.07 22.95 -12.15
C PRO A 54 -25.56 23.65 -13.41
N HIS A 55 -24.26 23.96 -13.41
CA HIS A 55 -23.53 24.39 -14.60
C HIS A 55 -22.78 23.19 -15.22
N PRO A 56 -22.79 23.00 -16.56
CA PRO A 56 -22.14 21.85 -17.21
C PRO A 56 -20.67 21.64 -16.82
N GLU A 57 -19.93 22.73 -16.64
CA GLU A 57 -18.53 22.78 -16.27
C GLU A 57 -18.32 22.24 -14.84
N ILE A 58 -19.16 22.66 -13.88
CA ILE A 58 -19.10 22.17 -12.49
C ILE A 58 -19.37 20.65 -12.45
N ILE A 59 -20.38 20.20 -13.22
CA ILE A 59 -20.71 18.76 -13.32
C ILE A 59 -19.55 17.97 -13.93
N ARG A 60 -18.89 18.52 -14.96
CA ARG A 60 -17.72 17.88 -15.59
C ARG A 60 -16.54 17.78 -14.62
N GLU A 61 -16.21 18.85 -13.91
CA GLU A 61 -15.13 18.84 -12.90
C GLU A 61 -15.46 17.89 -11.73
N LEU A 62 -16.72 17.83 -11.31
CA LEU A 62 -17.16 16.90 -10.27
C LEU A 62 -17.02 15.44 -10.72
N ARG A 63 -17.36 15.12 -11.98
CA ARG A 63 -17.14 13.77 -12.52
C ARG A 63 -15.65 13.43 -12.59
N CYS A 64 -14.84 14.31 -13.15
CA CYS A 64 -13.39 14.14 -13.26
C CYS A 64 -12.73 13.87 -11.89
N THR A 65 -13.09 14.67 -10.89
CA THR A 65 -12.54 14.52 -9.54
C THR A 65 -13.06 13.26 -8.83
N THR A 66 -14.27 12.82 -9.13
CA THR A 66 -14.79 11.52 -8.66
C THR A 66 -14.04 10.35 -9.27
N ASP A 67 -13.75 10.40 -10.56
CA ASP A 67 -12.96 9.38 -11.24
C ASP A 67 -11.53 9.31 -10.65
N LEU A 68 -10.92 10.46 -10.38
CA LEU A 68 -9.62 10.54 -9.70
C LEU A 68 -9.67 9.97 -8.28
N ALA A 69 -10.71 10.27 -7.50
CA ALA A 69 -10.89 9.73 -6.15
C ALA A 69 -11.07 8.20 -6.16
N LEU A 70 -11.81 7.68 -7.15
CA LEU A 70 -11.99 6.23 -7.34
C LEU A 70 -10.65 5.56 -7.68
N GLN A 71 -9.88 6.13 -8.62
CA GLN A 71 -8.56 5.64 -8.98
C GLN A 71 -7.59 5.66 -7.78
N ALA A 72 -7.61 6.73 -6.98
CA ALA A 72 -6.80 6.82 -5.76
C ALA A 72 -7.19 5.74 -4.74
N THR A 73 -8.49 5.44 -4.60
CA THR A 73 -8.99 4.38 -3.73
C THR A 73 -8.50 3.01 -4.21
N GLU A 74 -8.57 2.73 -5.51
CA GLU A 74 -8.09 1.47 -6.09
C GLU A 74 -6.59 1.28 -5.86
N ILE A 75 -5.78 2.30 -6.14
CA ILE A 75 -4.32 2.23 -5.93
C ILE A 75 -4.01 2.03 -4.45
N THR A 76 -4.74 2.70 -3.55
CA THR A 76 -4.58 2.53 -2.11
C THR A 76 -4.87 1.09 -1.69
N ALA A 77 -5.99 0.52 -2.15
CA ALA A 77 -6.35 -0.87 -1.86
C ALA A 77 -5.28 -1.84 -2.35
N GLN A 78 -4.85 -1.72 -3.62
CA GLN A 78 -3.78 -2.55 -4.18
C GLN A 78 -2.47 -2.44 -3.39
N SER A 79 -2.14 -1.23 -2.92
CA SER A 79 -0.91 -1.01 -2.16
C SER A 79 -1.00 -1.58 -0.75
N THR A 80 -2.16 -1.48 -0.09
CA THR A 80 -2.44 -2.14 1.19
C THR A 80 -2.39 -3.66 1.05
N ASP A 81 -2.94 -4.23 -0.02
CA ASP A 81 -2.87 -5.68 -0.29
C ASP A 81 -1.42 -6.14 -0.44
N ARG A 82 -0.58 -5.37 -1.14
CA ARG A 82 0.86 -5.65 -1.26
C ARG A 82 1.58 -5.57 0.09
N THR A 83 1.21 -4.60 0.94
CA THR A 83 1.72 -4.50 2.31
C THR A 83 1.36 -5.76 3.10
N MET A 84 0.09 -6.15 3.11
CA MET A 84 -0.39 -7.34 3.82
C MET A 84 0.26 -8.61 3.31
N GLY A 85 0.33 -8.81 1.99
CA GLY A 85 1.00 -9.96 1.39
C GLY A 85 2.47 -10.05 1.80
N SER A 86 3.18 -8.92 1.85
CA SER A 86 4.56 -8.88 2.32
C SER A 86 4.68 -9.20 3.81
N LEU A 87 3.76 -8.70 4.64
CA LEU A 87 3.75 -8.99 6.09
C LEU A 87 3.45 -10.45 6.40
N VAL A 88 2.49 -11.08 5.71
CA VAL A 88 2.20 -12.52 5.87
C VAL A 88 3.42 -13.37 5.52
N VAL A 89 4.11 -13.03 4.43
CA VAL A 89 5.36 -13.73 4.04
C VAL A 89 6.44 -13.51 5.10
N LEU A 90 6.57 -12.30 5.66
CA LEU A 90 7.51 -12.01 6.73
C LEU A 90 7.22 -12.84 7.99
N GLU A 91 5.96 -12.91 8.41
CA GLU A 91 5.54 -13.73 9.55
C GLU A 91 5.83 -15.21 9.31
N LYS A 92 5.47 -15.76 8.14
CA LYS A 92 5.81 -17.15 7.77
C LYS A 92 7.31 -17.40 7.87
N HIS A 93 8.16 -16.49 7.38
CA HIS A 93 9.62 -16.61 7.48
C HIS A 93 10.12 -16.58 8.93
N LEU A 94 9.54 -15.73 9.77
CA LEU A 94 9.90 -15.63 11.18
C LEU A 94 9.52 -16.92 11.93
N TRP A 95 8.29 -17.39 11.77
CA TRP A 95 7.80 -18.61 12.40
C TRP A 95 8.60 -19.84 11.99
N LEU A 96 8.82 -20.06 10.69
CA LEU A 96 9.58 -21.20 10.21
C LEU A 96 11.06 -21.17 10.63
N LYS A 97 11.62 -19.98 10.87
CA LYS A 97 12.97 -19.86 11.43
C LYS A 97 13.02 -20.33 12.89
N LEU A 98 11.96 -20.13 13.67
CA LEU A 98 11.87 -20.54 15.07
C LEU A 98 11.53 -22.04 15.23
N MET A 99 10.93 -22.66 14.22
CA MET A 99 10.60 -24.09 14.25
C MET A 99 11.82 -24.97 13.92
N GLU A 100 12.03 -26.04 14.71
CA GLU A 100 13.02 -27.09 14.45
C GLU A 100 12.57 -28.06 13.34
N MET A 101 12.34 -27.54 12.14
CA MET A 101 11.97 -28.32 10.95
C MET A 101 13.14 -28.45 9.97
N LYS A 102 13.08 -29.43 9.07
CA LYS A 102 14.06 -29.58 7.99
C LYS A 102 13.88 -28.46 6.96
N ASP A 103 14.99 -27.98 6.37
CA ASP A 103 14.95 -26.86 5.42
C ASP A 103 14.07 -27.14 4.18
N ALA A 104 13.98 -28.39 3.75
CA ALA A 104 13.11 -28.81 2.64
C ALA A 104 11.62 -28.59 2.95
N GLU A 105 11.19 -28.86 4.18
CA GLU A 105 9.82 -28.68 4.64
C GLU A 105 9.49 -27.18 4.80
N LYS A 106 10.45 -26.40 5.30
CA LYS A 106 10.34 -24.93 5.40
C LYS A 106 10.17 -24.29 4.02
N ALA A 107 10.95 -24.73 3.03
CA ALA A 107 10.86 -24.21 1.67
C ALA A 107 9.51 -24.52 1.02
N ALA A 108 8.95 -25.71 1.23
CA ALA A 108 7.62 -26.06 0.73
C ALA A 108 6.52 -25.16 1.33
N LEU A 109 6.60 -24.89 2.64
CA LEU A 109 5.62 -24.06 3.35
C LEU A 109 5.70 -22.56 3.01
N LEU A 110 6.91 -22.05 2.72
CA LEU A 110 7.11 -20.65 2.31
C LEU A 110 6.52 -20.34 0.93
N ASN A 111 6.50 -21.34 0.04
CA ASN A 111 6.02 -21.19 -1.34
C ASN A 111 4.54 -21.57 -1.50
N ALA A 112 3.88 -22.01 -0.42
CA ALA A 112 2.46 -22.30 -0.44
C ALA A 112 1.64 -21.01 -0.60
N PRO A 113 0.57 -21.02 -1.42
CA PRO A 113 -0.29 -19.87 -1.65
C PRO A 113 -0.87 -19.28 -0.35
#